data_AF-A0AA40DHF6-F1
#
_entry.id   AF-A0AA40DHF6-F1
#
_cell.length_a   1.000
_cell.length_b   1.000
_cell.length_c   1.000
_cell.angle_alpha   90.00
_cell.angle_beta   90.00
_cell.angle_gamma   90.00
#
_symmetry.space_group_name_H-M   'P 1'
#
loop_
_entity.id
_entity.type
_entity.pdbx_description
1 polymer ?
#
loop_
_entity_poly.entity_id
_entity_poly.type
_entity_poly.pdbx_seq_one_letter_code
_entity_poly.pdbx_strand_id
1 'polypeptide(L)' 'QARDRSGTLPLLQPADWSEDVAYDKCPPTCIYYLIEWKLIVNGRVAAKDTEQNLVLAPNIYWDVLEK' A
#
# COMPACT_ATOMS: atom_id res chain seq x y z
N GLN A 1 -17.70 -15.42 -6.70
CA GLN A 1 -16.92 -14.16 -6.66
C GLN A 1 -16.83 -13.62 -8.08
N ALA A 2 -17.44 -12.47 -8.33
CA ALA A 2 -17.35 -11.82 -9.63
C ALA A 2 -15.94 -11.26 -9.78
N ARG A 3 -15.10 -11.91 -10.59
CA ARG A 3 -13.87 -11.27 -11.08
C ARG A 3 -14.31 -10.06 -11.89
N ASP A 4 -13.97 -8.87 -11.39
CA ASP A 4 -14.06 -7.66 -12.20
C ASP A 4 -13.22 -7.89 -13.47
N ARG A 5 -13.88 -7.83 -14.63
CA ARG A 5 -13.29 -8.13 -15.94
C ARG A 5 -12.46 -6.95 -16.47
N SER A 6 -12.30 -5.90 -15.68
CA SER A 6 -11.58 -4.68 -16.03
C SER A 6 -10.05 -4.84 -16.12
N GLY A 7 -9.49 -5.97 -15.70
CA GLY A 7 -8.03 -6.15 -15.62
C GLY A 7 -7.35 -5.23 -14.60
N THR A 8 -8.13 -4.49 -13.81
CA THR A 8 -7.61 -3.57 -12.80
C THR A 8 -7.36 -4.33 -11.51
N LEU A 9 -6.13 -4.26 -11.00
CA LEU A 9 -5.77 -4.86 -9.72
C LEU A 9 -6.37 -4.03 -8.57
N PRO A 10 -6.97 -4.66 -7.55
CA PRO A 10 -7.50 -3.93 -6.40
C PRO A 10 -6.39 -3.51 -5.43
N LEU A 11 -6.69 -2.51 -4.58
CA LEU A 11 -5.97 -2.28 -3.33
C LEU A 11 -6.51 -3.24 -2.26
N LEU A 12 -5.63 -3.84 -1.47
CA LEU A 12 -6.01 -4.86 -0.51
C LEU A 12 -6.70 -4.23 0.71
N GLN A 13 -7.80 -4.85 1.14
CA GLN A 13 -8.47 -4.47 2.38
C GLN A 13 -7.83 -5.20 3.57
N PRO A 14 -7.97 -4.67 4.80
CA PRO A 14 -7.30 -5.24 5.99
C PRO A 14 -7.76 -6.66 6.30
N ALA A 15 -9.03 -6.96 6.04
CA ALA A 15 -9.61 -8.29 6.25
C ALA A 15 -9.02 -9.35 5.31
N ASP A 16 -8.47 -8.93 4.16
CA ASP A 16 -7.90 -9.80 3.13
C ASP A 16 -6.36 -9.82 3.17
N TRP A 17 -5.75 -9.04 4.07
CA TRP A 17 -4.31 -8.96 4.25
C TRP A 17 -3.79 -10.05 5.19
N SER A 18 -2.70 -10.69 4.77
CA SER A 18 -1.98 -11.71 5.51
C SER A 18 -0.48 -11.57 5.22
N GLU A 19 0.32 -11.58 6.28
CA GLU A 19 1.78 -11.48 6.20
C GLU A 19 2.41 -12.69 5.49
N ASP A 20 1.73 -13.85 5.51
CA ASP A 20 2.19 -15.10 4.91
C ASP A 20 1.93 -15.19 3.39
N VAL A 21 1.27 -14.18 2.81
CA VAL A 21 0.85 -14.20 1.40
C VAL A 21 1.71 -13.27 0.55
N ALA A 22 2.35 -13.84 -0.47
CA ALA A 22 2.98 -13.06 -1.54
C ALA A 22 1.95 -12.72 -2.63
N TYR A 23 1.62 -11.44 -2.76
CA TYR A 23 0.59 -10.93 -3.67
C TYR A 23 1.12 -10.56 -5.06
N ASP A 24 2.45 -10.53 -5.22
CA ASP A 24 3.22 -10.17 -6.42
C ASP A 24 3.47 -11.36 -7.38
N LYS A 25 2.93 -12.54 -7.07
CA LYS A 25 2.99 -13.74 -7.92
C LYS A 25 2.41 -13.47 -9.31
N CYS A 26 2.77 -14.28 -10.32
CA CYS A 26 2.20 -14.16 -11.67
C CYS A 26 0.96 -15.06 -11.84
N PRO A 27 -0.25 -14.52 -12.08
CA PRO A 27 -0.59 -13.10 -12.22
C PRO A 27 -0.79 -12.38 -10.87
N PRO A 28 -0.43 -11.08 -10.77
CA PRO A 28 -0.53 -10.34 -9.52
C PRO A 28 -1.98 -10.26 -9.05
N THR A 29 -2.14 -10.23 -7.73
CA THR A 29 -3.48 -10.28 -7.10
C THR A 29 -3.95 -8.94 -6.57
N CYS A 30 -3.02 -8.00 -6.33
CA CYS A 30 -3.30 -6.64 -5.90
C CYS A 30 -2.22 -5.66 -6.39
N ILE A 31 -2.45 -4.37 -6.17
CA ILE A 31 -1.47 -3.30 -6.44
C ILE A 31 -0.38 -3.30 -5.37
N TYR A 32 0.88 -3.33 -5.79
CA TYR A 32 2.02 -2.97 -4.95
C TYR A 32 2.39 -1.51 -5.19
N TYR A 33 2.62 -0.77 -4.12
CA TYR A 33 3.02 0.63 -4.22
C TYR A 33 3.97 1.02 -3.08
N LEU A 34 4.51 2.23 -3.19
CA LEU A 34 5.29 2.88 -2.15
C LEU A 34 4.65 4.24 -1.83
N ILE A 35 4.80 4.72 -0.60
CA ILE A 35 4.43 6.08 -0.20
C ILE A 35 5.72 6.80 0.18
N GLU A 36 6.00 7.91 -0.49
CA GLU A 36 7.03 8.85 -0.09
C GLU A 36 6.37 10.10 0.50
N TRP A 37 6.84 10.54 1.67
CA TRP A 37 6.44 11.83 2.22
C TRP A 37 7.64 12.66 2.66
N LYS A 38 7.45 13.98 2.60
CA LYS A 38 8.50 14.97 2.85
C LYS A 38 7.93 16.18 3.57
N LEU A 39 8.45 16.47 4.75
CA LEU A 39 8.16 17.70 5.49
C LEU A 39 9.12 18.80 5.05
N ILE A 40 8.58 19.91 4.56
CA ILE A 40 9.36 21.08 4.14
C ILE A 40 9.01 22.25 5.07
N VAL A 41 10.00 22.80 5.75
CA VAL A 41 9.88 23.96 6.66
C VAL A 41 10.81 25.06 6.16
N ASN A 42 10.25 26.24 5.89
CA ASN A 42 10.99 27.39 5.37
C ASN A 42 11.83 27.05 4.12
N GLY A 43 11.24 26.31 3.18
CA GLY A 43 11.90 25.88 1.93
C GLY A 43 12.99 24.82 2.11
N ARG A 44 13.25 24.36 3.33
CA ARG A 44 14.23 23.30 3.63
C ARG A 44 13.54 22.01 4.01
N VAL A 45 14.13 20.89 3.61
CA VAL A 45 13.64 19.56 3.98
C VAL A 45 13.91 19.33 5.46
N ALA A 46 12.87 19.25 6.26
CA ALA A 46 12.97 18.96 7.69
C ALA A 46 12.94 17.45 7.96
N ALA A 47 12.13 16.70 7.20
CA ALA A 47 12.07 15.24 7.27
C ALA A 47 11.67 14.67 5.90
N LYS A 48 12.09 13.44 5.63
CA LYS A 48 11.66 12.64 4.48
C LYS A 48 11.60 11.19 4.95
N ASP A 49 10.60 10.47 4.49
CA ASP A 49 10.48 9.04 4.72
C ASP A 49 9.88 8.33 3.50
N THR A 50 10.06 7.02 3.42
CA THR A 50 9.56 6.20 2.32
C THR A 50 9.22 4.80 2.79
N GLU A 51 7.95 4.45 2.63
CA GLU A 51 7.44 3.11 2.92
C GLU A 51 7.21 2.36 1.62
N GLN A 52 7.78 1.15 1.55
CA GLN A 52 7.81 0.33 0.35
C GLN A 52 7.02 -0.96 0.54
N ASN A 53 6.77 -1.66 -0.57
CA ASN A 53 6.10 -2.97 -0.58
C ASN A 53 4.71 -2.94 0.06
N LEU A 54 4.00 -1.83 -0.08
CA LEU A 54 2.66 -1.66 0.47
C LEU A 54 1.62 -2.30 -0.45
N VAL A 55 0.70 -3.03 0.17
CA VAL A 55 -0.42 -3.72 -0.50
C VAL A 55 -1.78 -3.30 0.05
N LEU A 56 -1.81 -2.80 1.30
CA LEU A 56 -3.01 -2.30 1.96
C LEU A 56 -3.50 -1.00 1.31
N ALA A 57 -4.78 -0.67 1.44
CA ALA A 57 -5.24 0.65 1.02
C ALA A 57 -4.60 1.78 1.89
N PRO A 58 -4.23 2.94 1.30
CA PRO A 58 -3.53 4.00 2.04
C PRO A 58 -4.27 4.53 3.27
N ASN A 59 -5.60 4.58 3.23
CA ASN A 59 -6.42 5.02 4.36
C ASN A 59 -6.40 4.05 5.54
N ILE A 60 -5.99 2.79 5.33
CA ILE A 60 -5.88 1.80 6.40
C ILE A 60 -4.43 1.57 6.82
N TYR A 61 -3.47 1.78 5.93
CA TYR A 61 -2.07 1.57 6.23
C TYR A 61 -1.63 2.28 7.54
N TRP A 62 -2.09 3.51 7.75
CA TRP A 62 -1.78 4.27 8.97
C TRP A 62 -2.45 3.71 10.23
N ASP A 63 -3.69 3.22 10.14
CA ASP A 63 -4.41 2.63 11.28
C ASP A 63 -3.75 1.33 11.77
N VAL A 64 -3.00 0.63 10.91
CA VAL A 64 -2.29 -0.60 11.26
C VAL A 64 -0.96 -0.32 11.98
N LEU A 65 -0.31 0.83 11.70
CA LEU A 65 0.95 1.22 12.34
C LEU A 65 0.77 1.75 13.78
N GLU A 66 -0.44 2.17 14.17
CA GLU A 66 -0.72 2.65 15.53
C GLU A 66 -0.94 1.53 16.57
N LYS A 67 -0.73 0.26 16.20
CA LYS A 67 -0.72 -0.90 17.12
C LYS A 67 0.70 -1.31 17.51
#